data_AF-V6MJS9-F1
#
_entry.id   AF-V6MJS9-F1
#
_cell.length_a   1.000
_cell.length_b   1.000
_cell.length_c   1.000
_cell.angle_alpha   90.00
_cell.angle_beta   90.00
_cell.angle_gamma   90.00
#
_symmetry.space_group_name_H-M   'P 1'
#
loop_
_entity.id
_entity.type
_entity.pdbx_description
1 polymer ?
#
loop_
_entity_poly.entity_id
_entity_poly.type
_entity_poly.pdbx_seq_one_letter_code
_entity_poly.pdbx_strand_id
1 'polypeptide(L)'
;MKYTRKLSNLNQTIVQMNLNSGKNCFELSAQNFFFPRKVISDVYPDFPDHPQLANTTFKVYLYLCMYCDGLSGKVYFSSKQKIAETLKLPPYSSYIEWSLDWLETHHFIRDIREDDKLRFQAHVLSAPDYLPELDTFYSCKDIKRNPSPLKQHNYGYIMVPKLAMTEKMLDQSVTRTGWDERKLKIFLLMYQYNWLRYYGGIDPDIMHITQNGELELDTRFCYDVKSTPYNTFQTIQSFINADLFKPVRCIFRQKDGEKVFVRDARVGVSLQKNEYEIIVLRPHVLIKRHVDELVKLLGKGSVIL
;
A
#
# COMPACT_ATOMS: atom_id res chain seq x y z
N MET A 1 -14.64 -9.84 -13.65
CA MET A 1 -14.00 -9.99 -14.98
C MET A 1 -12.49 -9.98 -14.76
N LYS A 2 -11.72 -10.69 -15.58
CA LYS A 2 -10.24 -10.74 -15.47
C LYS A 2 -9.61 -10.09 -16.68
N TYR A 3 -8.52 -9.35 -16.45
CA TYR A 3 -7.63 -8.84 -17.48
C TYR A 3 -6.32 -9.63 -17.44
N THR A 4 -5.92 -10.22 -18.56
CA THR A 4 -4.75 -11.10 -18.62
C THR A 4 -3.76 -10.59 -19.66
N ARG A 5 -2.49 -10.47 -19.28
CA ARG A 5 -1.42 -10.06 -20.21
C ARG A 5 -0.05 -10.59 -19.80
N LYS A 6 0.79 -10.91 -20.80
CA LYS A 6 2.14 -11.44 -20.61
C LYS A 6 3.09 -10.42 -19.96
N LEU A 7 3.82 -10.85 -18.94
CA LEU A 7 4.88 -10.05 -18.31
C LEU A 7 6.17 -10.11 -19.14
N SER A 8 6.88 -8.98 -19.24
CA SER A 8 8.26 -8.97 -19.73
C SER A 8 9.21 -9.54 -18.66
N ASN A 9 10.22 -10.30 -19.06
CA ASN A 9 11.35 -10.69 -18.19
C ASN A 9 10.97 -11.47 -16.92
N LEU A 10 9.84 -12.19 -16.90
CA LEU A 10 9.35 -12.89 -15.70
C LEU A 10 10.37 -13.88 -15.12
N ASN A 11 11.02 -14.70 -15.95
CA ASN A 11 11.95 -15.72 -15.46
C ASN A 11 13.15 -15.13 -14.70
N GLN A 12 13.50 -13.87 -14.96
CA GLN A 12 14.57 -13.16 -14.26
C GLN A 12 14.11 -12.62 -12.89
N THR A 13 12.80 -12.50 -12.66
CA THR A 13 12.22 -11.84 -11.48
C THR A 13 11.60 -12.83 -10.49
N ILE A 14 11.33 -14.09 -10.88
CA ILE A 14 10.83 -15.10 -9.94
C ILE A 14 11.88 -15.39 -8.87
N VAL A 15 11.48 -15.23 -7.60
CA VAL A 15 12.30 -15.60 -6.46
C VAL A 15 12.46 -17.11 -6.43
N GLN A 16 13.70 -17.56 -6.61
CA GLN A 16 14.08 -18.96 -6.46
C GLN A 16 14.70 -19.18 -5.09
N MET A 17 14.29 -20.23 -4.38
CA MET A 17 14.96 -20.65 -3.16
C MET A 17 16.30 -21.30 -3.52
N ASN A 18 17.36 -20.51 -3.66
CA ASN A 18 18.72 -21.04 -3.72
C ASN A 18 19.18 -21.31 -2.29
N LEU A 19 19.31 -22.59 -1.93
CA LEU A 19 19.77 -23.05 -0.60
C LEU A 19 21.18 -22.55 -0.23
N ASN A 20 21.90 -21.90 -1.15
CA ASN A 20 23.32 -21.58 -1.03
C ASN A 20 23.68 -20.08 -0.92
N SER A 21 22.75 -19.17 -0.62
CA SER A 21 23.20 -17.81 -0.26
C SER A 21 22.33 -17.18 0.84
N GLY A 22 22.98 -16.75 1.92
CA GLY A 22 22.38 -16.01 3.04
C GLY A 22 21.93 -14.59 2.67
N LYS A 23 21.31 -14.41 1.50
CA LYS A 23 20.71 -13.15 1.07
C LYS A 23 19.20 -13.23 1.28
N ASN A 24 18.69 -12.49 2.26
CA ASN A 24 17.27 -12.27 2.42
C ASN A 24 16.72 -11.60 1.16
N CYS A 25 15.73 -12.21 0.53
CA CYS A 25 15.07 -11.67 -0.67
C CYS A 25 14.10 -10.52 -0.34
N PHE A 26 13.73 -10.38 0.93
CA PHE A 26 12.76 -9.45 1.48
C PHE A 26 13.35 -8.67 2.66
N GLU A 27 12.96 -7.40 2.77
CA GLU A 27 13.29 -6.57 3.91
C GLU A 27 12.17 -6.65 4.97
N LEU A 28 12.55 -6.62 6.25
CA LEU A 28 11.59 -6.66 7.35
C LEU A 28 11.53 -5.30 8.04
N SER A 29 10.36 -4.65 7.99
CA SER A 29 10.10 -3.43 8.74
C SER A 29 9.46 -3.76 10.09
N ALA A 30 10.08 -3.30 11.17
CA ALA A 30 9.50 -3.38 12.51
C ALA A 30 8.36 -2.37 12.73
N GLN A 31 8.39 -1.26 11.99
CA GLN A 31 7.40 -0.18 12.09
C GLN A 31 6.47 -0.19 10.88
N ASN A 32 5.25 0.25 11.09
CA ASN A 32 4.25 0.45 10.03
C ASN A 32 3.48 1.74 10.31
N PHE A 33 2.76 2.20 9.30
CA PHE A 33 1.77 3.25 9.42
C PHE A 33 0.44 2.77 8.85
N PHE A 34 -0.65 3.43 9.27
CA PHE A 34 -1.98 3.17 8.73
C PHE A 34 -2.31 4.20 7.67
N PHE A 35 -2.90 3.74 6.57
CA PHE A 35 -3.53 4.58 5.56
C PHE A 35 -5.02 4.20 5.44
N PRO A 36 -5.98 5.14 5.43
CA PRO A 36 -7.39 4.77 5.36
C PRO A 36 -7.74 4.15 4.01
N ARG A 37 -8.30 2.93 4.02
CA ARG A 37 -8.58 2.21 2.77
C ARG A 37 -9.63 2.92 1.92
N LYS A 38 -10.66 3.49 2.55
CA LYS A 38 -11.80 4.11 1.84
C LYS A 38 -11.42 5.25 0.88
N VAL A 39 -10.29 5.91 1.14
CA VAL A 39 -9.70 6.95 0.27
C VAL A 39 -9.30 6.39 -1.11
N ILE A 40 -9.11 5.08 -1.20
CA ILE A 40 -8.84 4.35 -2.45
C ILE A 40 -10.08 3.50 -2.75
N SER A 41 -11.11 4.15 -3.30
CA SER A 41 -12.29 3.48 -3.82
C SER A 41 -12.83 4.24 -5.04
N ASP A 42 -13.67 3.57 -5.81
CA ASP A 42 -14.34 4.13 -6.99
C ASP A 42 -15.33 5.26 -6.64
N VAL A 43 -15.97 5.18 -5.47
CA VAL A 43 -16.94 6.17 -4.99
C VAL A 43 -16.32 7.38 -4.30
N TYR A 44 -15.12 7.25 -3.72
CA TYR A 44 -14.46 8.36 -3.03
C TYR A 44 -13.81 9.30 -4.03
N PRO A 45 -13.98 10.63 -3.95
CA PRO A 45 -13.43 11.55 -4.93
C PRO A 45 -11.90 11.54 -4.89
N ASP A 46 -11.27 11.85 -6.01
CA ASP A 46 -9.82 12.05 -6.01
C ASP A 46 -9.49 13.32 -5.23
N PHE A 47 -8.27 13.35 -4.67
CA PHE A 47 -7.83 14.53 -3.95
C PHE A 47 -7.68 15.66 -4.97
N PRO A 48 -8.06 16.90 -4.62
CA PRO A 48 -8.00 17.96 -5.60
C PRO A 48 -6.53 18.29 -5.89
N ASP A 49 -6.28 18.64 -7.13
CA ASP A 49 -4.98 19.14 -7.53
C ASP A 49 -4.88 20.64 -7.25
N HIS A 50 -3.71 21.07 -6.79
CA HIS A 50 -3.41 22.49 -6.88
C HIS A 50 -3.35 22.85 -8.37
N PRO A 51 -3.92 23.98 -8.84
CA PRO A 51 -4.01 24.32 -10.26
C PRO A 51 -2.69 24.30 -11.03
N GLN A 52 -1.57 24.40 -10.32
CA GLN A 52 -0.21 24.46 -10.87
C GLN A 52 0.60 23.19 -10.60
N LEU A 53 0.12 22.27 -9.75
CA LEU A 53 0.88 21.08 -9.37
C LEU A 53 -0.02 19.92 -8.92
N ALA A 54 -0.13 18.94 -9.81
CA ALA A 54 -0.94 17.75 -9.60
C ALA A 54 -0.41 16.84 -8.46
N ASN A 55 -1.32 16.05 -7.89
CA ASN A 55 -1.14 15.05 -6.84
C ASN A 55 -0.63 15.61 -5.49
N THR A 56 -0.59 16.93 -5.34
CA THR A 56 0.06 17.55 -4.17
C THR A 56 -0.69 17.23 -2.88
N THR A 57 -2.02 17.38 -2.87
CA THR A 57 -2.81 17.16 -1.65
C THR A 57 -2.79 15.69 -1.24
N PHE A 58 -2.87 14.76 -2.19
CA PHE A 58 -2.71 13.33 -1.89
C PHE A 58 -1.33 13.02 -1.29
N LYS A 59 -0.24 13.56 -1.87
CA LYS A 59 1.13 13.35 -1.36
C LYS A 59 1.34 13.98 0.02
N VAL A 60 0.78 15.16 0.27
CA VAL A 60 0.77 15.79 1.61
C VAL A 60 0.02 14.91 2.60
N TYR A 61 -1.17 14.42 2.24
CA TYR A 61 -1.94 13.53 3.13
C TYR A 61 -1.22 12.22 3.43
N LEU A 62 -0.60 11.60 2.41
CA LEU A 62 0.20 10.40 2.57
C LEU A 62 1.42 10.65 3.45
N TYR A 63 2.11 11.77 3.28
CA TYR A 63 3.19 12.21 4.17
C TYR A 63 2.70 12.29 5.62
N LEU A 64 1.58 12.97 5.88
CA LEU A 64 1.03 13.06 7.24
C LEU A 64 0.72 11.67 7.82
N CYS A 65 0.17 10.75 7.02
CA CYS A 65 -0.08 9.37 7.46
C CYS A 65 1.22 8.62 7.81
N MET A 66 2.31 8.81 7.06
CA MET A 66 3.59 8.16 7.31
C MET A 66 4.27 8.59 8.62
N TYR A 67 4.13 9.86 8.98
CA TYR A 67 4.82 10.47 10.13
C TYR A 67 3.91 10.64 11.35
N CYS A 68 2.60 10.39 11.24
CA CYS A 68 1.73 10.39 12.42
C CYS A 68 2.07 9.26 13.38
N ASP A 69 1.85 9.50 14.66
CA ASP A 69 1.80 8.43 15.64
C ASP A 69 0.58 7.54 15.35
N GLY A 70 0.81 6.26 15.07
CA GLY A 70 -0.22 5.35 14.57
C GLY A 70 -1.38 5.08 15.55
N LEU A 71 -1.23 5.41 16.84
CA LEU A 71 -2.27 5.22 17.86
C LEU A 71 -3.05 6.49 18.16
N SER A 72 -2.36 7.62 18.22
CA SER A 72 -2.94 8.92 18.57
C SER A 72 -3.25 9.79 17.36
N GLY A 73 -2.79 9.42 16.15
CA GLY A 73 -2.93 10.17 14.92
C GLY A 73 -2.18 11.51 14.91
N LYS A 74 -1.44 11.84 15.96
CA LYS A 74 -0.79 13.15 16.11
C LYS A 74 0.46 13.25 15.24
N VAL A 75 0.64 14.42 14.65
CA VAL A 75 1.80 14.81 13.84
C VAL A 75 2.38 16.09 14.42
N TYR A 76 3.70 16.10 14.60
CA TYR A 76 4.44 17.23 15.13
C TYR A 76 5.64 17.52 14.22
N PHE A 77 5.64 18.69 13.60
CA PHE A 77 6.78 19.17 12.81
C PHE A 77 7.25 20.53 13.31
N SER A 78 8.56 20.78 13.17
CA SER A 78 9.17 22.07 13.47
C SER A 78 8.63 23.19 12.59
N SER A 79 8.24 22.89 11.34
CA SER A 79 7.60 23.84 10.42
C SER A 79 6.91 23.10 9.26
N LYS A 80 5.99 23.79 8.56
CA LYS A 80 5.42 23.30 7.28
C LYS A 80 6.49 23.18 6.17
N GLN A 81 7.62 23.89 6.30
CA GLN A 81 8.73 23.83 5.31
C GLN A 81 9.33 22.43 5.22
N LYS A 82 9.38 21.68 6.32
CA LYS A 82 9.87 20.30 6.29
C LYS A 82 9.06 19.41 5.35
N ILE A 83 7.75 19.64 5.26
CA ILE A 83 6.87 18.95 4.30
C ILE A 83 7.28 19.34 2.87
N ALA A 84 7.44 20.64 2.62
CA ALA A 84 7.87 21.15 1.30
C ALA A 84 9.24 20.58 0.88
N GLU A 85 10.20 20.53 1.79
CA GLU A 85 11.55 19.98 1.55
C GLU A 85 11.52 18.49 1.17
N THR A 86 10.74 17.68 1.89
CA THR A 86 10.57 16.26 1.56
C THR A 86 9.90 16.09 0.20
N LEU A 87 8.84 16.86 -0.07
CA LEU A 87 8.11 16.79 -1.34
C LEU A 87 8.85 17.50 -2.50
N LYS A 88 10.05 18.07 -2.26
CA LYS A 88 10.85 18.86 -3.23
C LYS A 88 10.07 20.01 -3.85
N LEU A 89 9.24 20.65 -3.04
CA LEU A 89 8.52 21.87 -3.40
C LEU A 89 9.34 23.09 -3.04
N PRO A 90 9.17 24.22 -3.76
CA PRO A 90 9.75 25.48 -3.34
C PRO A 90 9.37 25.80 -1.88
N PRO A 91 10.33 26.16 -1.02
CA PRO A 91 10.04 26.64 0.32
C PRO A 91 9.06 27.81 0.26
N TYR A 92 8.13 27.88 1.22
CA TYR A 92 7.08 28.92 1.26
C TYR A 92 6.09 28.91 0.08
N SER A 93 6.05 27.82 -0.71
CA SER A 93 5.00 27.68 -1.71
C SER A 93 3.62 27.55 -1.05
N SER A 94 2.62 28.21 -1.65
CA SER A 94 1.21 28.11 -1.25
C SER A 94 0.64 26.70 -1.39
N TYR A 95 1.35 25.80 -2.09
CA TYR A 95 0.92 24.42 -2.34
C TYR A 95 0.67 23.61 -1.06
N ILE A 96 1.55 23.76 -0.07
CA ILE A 96 1.42 23.06 1.22
C ILE A 96 0.26 23.65 2.02
N GLU A 97 0.15 24.97 2.07
CA GLU A 97 -0.93 25.64 2.81
C GLU A 97 -2.30 25.29 2.22
N TRP A 98 -2.45 25.43 0.91
CA TRP A 98 -3.67 25.07 0.21
C TRP A 98 -4.06 23.60 0.44
N SER A 99 -3.10 22.68 0.38
CA SER A 99 -3.36 21.27 0.65
C SER A 99 -3.79 21.02 2.09
N LEU A 100 -3.12 21.63 3.06
CA LEU A 100 -3.46 21.47 4.48
C LEU A 100 -4.84 22.07 4.79
N ASP A 101 -5.16 23.24 4.24
CA ASP A 101 -6.45 23.91 4.41
C ASP A 101 -7.57 23.06 3.81
N TRP A 102 -7.36 22.47 2.64
CA TRP A 102 -8.33 21.54 2.05
C TRP A 102 -8.53 20.30 2.92
N LEU A 103 -7.44 19.69 3.41
CA LEU A 103 -7.50 18.51 4.28
C LEU A 103 -8.23 18.79 5.60
N GLU A 104 -8.03 19.97 6.18
CA GLU A 104 -8.71 20.38 7.41
C GLU A 104 -10.19 20.67 7.17
N THR A 105 -10.50 21.44 6.12
CA THR A 105 -11.87 21.78 5.71
C THR A 105 -12.71 20.53 5.48
N HIS A 106 -12.11 19.50 4.89
CA HIS A 106 -12.77 18.22 4.59
C HIS A 106 -12.51 17.15 5.65
N HIS A 107 -12.11 17.53 6.88
CA HIS A 107 -12.05 16.65 8.05
C HIS A 107 -11.09 15.46 7.97
N PHE A 108 -10.06 15.53 7.12
CA PHE A 108 -8.96 14.54 7.11
C PHE A 108 -7.97 14.78 8.25
N ILE A 109 -7.78 16.05 8.61
CA ILE A 109 -6.91 16.49 9.69
C ILE A 109 -7.63 17.52 10.55
N ARG A 110 -7.09 17.77 11.74
CA ARG A 110 -7.49 18.87 12.61
C ARG A 110 -6.23 19.57 13.13
N ASP A 111 -6.14 20.89 12.97
CA ASP A 111 -5.12 21.67 13.63
C ASP A 111 -5.27 21.59 15.15
N ILE A 112 -4.17 21.37 15.86
CA ILE A 112 -4.14 21.29 17.32
C ILE A 112 -3.15 22.28 17.93
N ARG A 113 -2.77 23.32 17.18
CA ARG A 113 -1.99 24.43 17.71
C ARG A 113 -2.83 25.19 18.71
N GLU A 114 -2.45 25.11 19.98
CA GLU A 114 -3.07 25.89 21.05
C GLU A 114 -2.51 27.33 21.05
N ASP A 115 -1.18 27.50 21.10
CA ASP A 115 -0.54 28.83 21.17
C ASP A 115 0.73 29.04 20.31
N ASP A 116 1.44 27.97 19.93
CA ASP A 116 2.68 28.06 19.15
C ASP A 116 2.40 27.98 17.64
N LYS A 117 2.35 29.17 17.00
CA LYS A 117 2.14 29.27 15.55
C LYS A 117 3.36 28.90 14.71
N LEU A 118 4.56 28.81 15.30
CA LEU A 118 5.79 28.52 14.57
C LEU A 118 5.91 27.03 14.21
N ARG A 119 5.36 26.15 15.05
CA ARG A 119 5.36 24.70 14.83
C ARG A 119 4.07 24.23 14.18
N PHE A 120 4.18 23.28 13.27
CA PHE A 120 2.99 22.62 12.71
C PHE A 120 2.61 21.44 13.59
N GLN A 121 1.37 21.46 14.10
CA GLN A 121 0.82 20.40 14.94
C GLN A 121 -0.58 20.06 14.44
N ALA A 122 -0.79 18.81 14.06
CA ALA A 122 -2.08 18.36 13.56
C ALA A 122 -2.42 16.97 14.07
N HIS A 123 -3.70 16.65 14.11
CA HIS A 123 -4.22 15.31 14.31
C HIS A 123 -4.74 14.78 12.98
N VAL A 124 -4.14 13.71 12.46
CA VAL A 124 -4.68 12.95 11.32
C VAL A 124 -5.87 12.14 11.81
N LEU A 125 -7.06 12.45 11.30
CA LEU A 125 -8.31 11.85 11.73
C LEU A 125 -8.55 10.51 11.03
N SER A 126 -9.59 9.79 11.47
CA SER A 126 -10.21 8.75 10.65
C SER A 126 -10.78 9.40 9.39
N ALA A 127 -10.56 8.79 8.22
CA ALA A 127 -11.01 9.38 6.96
C ALA A 127 -12.51 9.66 7.00
N PRO A 128 -12.95 10.86 6.59
CA PRO A 128 -14.35 11.24 6.58
C PRO A 128 -15.15 10.30 5.67
N ASP A 129 -16.43 10.15 5.96
CA ASP A 129 -17.36 9.56 5.01
C ASP A 129 -17.63 10.55 3.89
N TYR A 130 -17.83 10.05 2.67
CA TYR A 130 -18.16 10.85 1.50
C TYR A 130 -19.53 10.42 0.99
N LEU A 131 -20.41 11.39 0.75
CA LEU A 131 -21.73 11.17 0.20
C LEU A 131 -21.74 11.68 -1.26
N PRO A 132 -21.66 10.78 -2.27
CA PRO A 132 -21.56 11.17 -3.67
C PRO A 132 -22.70 12.04 -4.17
N GLU A 133 -23.91 11.85 -3.65
CA GLU A 133 -25.11 12.57 -4.07
C GLU A 133 -25.06 14.05 -3.71
N LEU A 134 -24.35 14.40 -2.63
CA LEU A 134 -24.21 15.78 -2.14
C LEU A 134 -22.80 16.34 -2.36
N ASP A 135 -21.89 15.56 -2.95
CA ASP A 135 -20.46 15.89 -3.08
C ASP A 135 -19.85 16.42 -1.76
N THR A 136 -20.21 15.80 -0.64
CA THR A 136 -19.92 16.32 0.69
C THR A 136 -19.23 15.30 1.57
N PHE A 137 -18.26 15.77 2.36
CA PHE A 137 -17.56 14.99 3.38
C PHE A 137 -18.17 15.19 4.76
N TYR A 138 -18.31 14.09 5.50
CA TYR A 138 -18.81 14.09 6.86
C TYR A 138 -17.71 13.69 7.84
N SER A 139 -17.54 14.51 8.88
CA SER A 139 -16.50 14.30 9.88
C SER A 139 -16.72 12.99 10.65
N CYS A 140 -15.64 12.22 10.79
CA CYS A 140 -15.60 10.98 11.55
C CYS A 140 -14.66 11.10 12.75
N LYS A 141 -14.54 12.33 13.29
CA LYS A 141 -13.60 12.71 14.35
C LYS A 141 -13.71 11.88 15.64
N ASP A 142 -14.89 11.31 15.90
CA ASP A 142 -15.16 10.52 17.11
C ASP A 142 -14.63 9.08 16.99
N ILE A 143 -14.30 8.63 15.77
CA ILE A 143 -13.70 7.32 15.53
C ILE A 143 -12.18 7.46 15.69
N LYS A 144 -11.64 6.83 16.73
CA LYS A 144 -10.20 6.82 17.00
C LYS A 144 -9.44 6.11 15.88
N ARG A 145 -8.30 6.68 15.48
CA ARG A 145 -7.42 6.14 14.43
C ARG A 145 -6.54 4.99 14.94
N ASN A 146 -7.14 3.92 15.44
CA ASN A 146 -6.44 2.72 15.87
C ASN A 146 -7.19 1.45 15.44
N PRO A 147 -6.53 0.28 15.38
CA PRO A 147 -7.08 -0.91 14.71
C PRO A 147 -8.47 -1.35 15.15
N SER A 148 -8.76 -1.36 16.45
CA SER A 148 -10.03 -1.87 16.98
C SER A 148 -11.24 -1.01 16.57
N PRO A 149 -11.32 0.29 16.92
CA PRO A 149 -12.32 1.22 16.41
C PRO A 149 -12.46 1.24 14.89
N LEU A 150 -11.36 1.33 14.13
CA LEU A 150 -11.44 1.33 12.67
C LEU A 150 -12.09 0.06 12.12
N LYS A 151 -11.85 -1.08 12.76
CA LYS A 151 -12.51 -2.36 12.43
C LYS A 151 -13.98 -2.38 12.85
N GLN A 152 -14.30 -1.94 14.06
CA GLN A 152 -15.67 -1.92 14.60
C GLN A 152 -16.62 -1.05 13.79
N HIS A 153 -16.13 0.07 13.26
CA HIS A 153 -16.92 0.99 12.45
C HIS A 153 -16.88 0.69 10.95
N ASN A 154 -16.16 -0.35 10.51
CA ASN A 154 -15.94 -0.68 9.09
C ASN A 154 -15.22 0.42 8.29
N TYR A 155 -14.33 1.19 8.93
CA TYR A 155 -13.61 2.28 8.25
C TYR A 155 -12.41 1.79 7.45
N GLY A 156 -11.90 0.60 7.79
CA GLY A 156 -10.84 -0.10 7.06
C GLY A 156 -9.52 0.67 7.02
N TYR A 157 -8.40 -0.05 7.12
CA TYR A 157 -7.09 0.57 6.97
C TYR A 157 -6.13 -0.38 6.26
N ILE A 158 -5.23 0.23 5.52
CA ILE A 158 -4.08 -0.41 4.91
C ILE A 158 -2.92 -0.26 5.89
N MET A 159 -2.32 -1.38 6.28
CA MET A 159 -1.11 -1.38 7.10
C MET A 159 0.11 -1.44 6.19
N VAL A 160 0.90 -0.38 6.16
CA VAL A 160 2.05 -0.25 5.25
C VAL A 160 3.34 -0.24 6.07
N PRO A 161 4.33 -1.11 5.78
CA PRO A 161 5.62 -1.06 6.45
C PRO A 161 6.31 0.28 6.18
N LYS A 162 6.89 0.92 7.21
CA LYS A 162 7.50 2.26 7.05
C LYS A 162 8.63 2.27 6.04
N LEU A 163 9.40 1.18 5.94
CA LEU A 163 10.50 1.05 4.97
C LEU A 163 10.01 0.91 3.51
N ALA A 164 8.73 0.56 3.28
CA ALA A 164 8.20 0.36 1.94
C ALA A 164 7.95 1.67 1.20
N MET A 165 7.63 2.75 1.92
CA MET A 165 7.30 4.06 1.37
C MET A 165 8.46 5.01 1.62
N THR A 166 9.11 5.48 0.55
CA THR A 166 10.26 6.38 0.67
C THR A 166 9.87 7.81 0.32
N GLU A 167 10.60 8.79 0.86
CA GLU A 167 10.42 10.21 0.54
C GLU A 167 10.53 10.48 -0.97
N LYS A 168 11.35 9.71 -1.70
CA LYS A 168 11.47 9.78 -3.17
C LYS A 168 10.17 9.45 -3.90
N MET A 169 9.27 8.66 -3.30
CA MET A 169 7.94 8.38 -3.85
C MET A 169 6.99 9.57 -3.70
N LEU A 170 7.30 10.52 -2.83
CA LEU A 170 6.52 11.76 -2.61
C LEU A 170 7.11 12.96 -3.35
N ASP A 171 8.25 12.80 -4.01
CA ASP A 171 8.96 13.84 -4.74
C ASP A 171 8.07 14.41 -5.88
N GLN A 172 7.96 15.74 -5.95
CA GLN A 172 7.22 16.47 -6.98
C GLN A 172 8.09 17.00 -8.13
N SER A 173 9.42 16.90 -8.03
CA SER A 173 10.35 17.36 -9.06
C SER A 173 10.47 16.42 -10.27
N VAL A 174 10.00 15.16 -10.15
CA VAL A 174 10.15 14.13 -11.19
C VAL A 174 8.89 14.06 -12.07
N THR A 175 8.92 14.72 -13.22
CA THR A 175 7.71 14.99 -14.03
C THR A 175 7.31 13.89 -15.04
N ARG A 176 8.23 13.00 -15.46
CA ARG A 176 7.92 11.95 -16.47
C ARG A 176 7.98 10.50 -15.99
N THR A 177 8.89 10.18 -15.08
CA THR A 177 9.07 8.82 -14.54
C THR A 177 8.71 8.70 -13.06
N GLY A 178 8.27 9.81 -12.45
CA GLY A 178 7.99 9.94 -11.04
C GLY A 178 6.73 9.19 -10.59
N TRP A 179 6.46 9.32 -9.29
CA TRP A 179 5.29 8.74 -8.63
C TRP A 179 4.11 9.72 -8.73
N ASP A 180 3.09 9.33 -9.48
CA ASP A 180 1.78 9.99 -9.55
C ASP A 180 0.82 9.39 -8.50
N GLU A 181 -0.33 10.03 -8.27
CA GLU A 181 -1.33 9.55 -7.31
C GLU A 181 -1.80 8.13 -7.66
N ARG A 182 -1.95 7.84 -8.95
CA ARG A 182 -2.37 6.52 -9.44
C ARG A 182 -1.38 5.41 -9.05
N LYS A 183 -0.07 5.61 -9.26
CA LYS A 183 0.98 4.66 -8.83
C LYS A 183 0.96 4.48 -7.32
N LEU A 184 0.84 5.57 -6.56
CA LEU A 184 0.78 5.51 -5.09
C LEU A 184 -0.46 4.75 -4.61
N LYS A 185 -1.63 4.99 -5.21
CA LYS A 185 -2.88 4.26 -4.90
C LYS A 185 -2.76 2.77 -5.22
N ILE A 186 -2.23 2.41 -6.39
CA ILE A 186 -2.00 1.00 -6.75
C ILE A 186 -1.04 0.35 -5.75
N PHE A 187 0.06 1.01 -5.41
CA PHE A 187 1.04 0.50 -4.44
C PHE A 187 0.43 0.25 -3.06
N LEU A 188 -0.32 1.22 -2.53
CA LEU A 188 -1.02 1.10 -1.25
C LEU A 188 -2.07 -0.02 -1.30
N LEU A 189 -2.86 -0.09 -2.37
CA LEU A 189 -3.90 -1.09 -2.51
C LEU A 189 -3.32 -2.52 -2.68
N MET A 190 -2.17 -2.66 -3.31
CA MET A 190 -1.45 -3.95 -3.33
C MET A 190 -1.03 -4.38 -1.91
N TYR A 191 -0.63 -3.46 -1.03
CA TYR A 191 -0.40 -3.76 0.39
C TYR A 191 -1.69 -4.16 1.14
N GLN A 192 -2.84 -3.58 0.78
CA GLN A 192 -4.14 -3.96 1.36
C GLN A 192 -4.48 -5.43 1.10
N TYR A 193 -4.16 -5.92 -0.10
CA TYR A 193 -4.41 -7.31 -0.50
C TYR A 193 -3.28 -8.27 -0.12
N ASN A 194 -2.19 -7.81 0.50
CA ASN A 194 -1.10 -8.66 0.96
C ASN A 194 -1.45 -9.39 2.27
N TRP A 195 -1.96 -10.60 2.14
CA TRP A 195 -2.37 -11.44 3.26
C TRP A 195 -1.42 -12.61 3.40
N LEU A 196 -0.22 -12.32 3.90
CA LEU A 196 0.90 -13.26 3.96
C LEU A 196 0.53 -14.59 4.63
N ARG A 197 -0.30 -14.56 5.68
CA ARG A 197 -0.75 -15.78 6.38
C ARG A 197 -1.61 -16.71 5.53
N TYR A 198 -2.45 -16.15 4.65
CA TYR A 198 -3.45 -16.91 3.90
C TYR A 198 -2.98 -17.26 2.50
N TYR A 199 -2.19 -16.37 1.90
CA TYR A 199 -1.81 -16.46 0.50
C TYR A 199 -0.30 -16.41 0.25
N GLY A 200 0.51 -16.22 1.29
CA GLY A 200 1.94 -16.01 1.13
C GLY A 200 2.27 -14.71 0.36
N GLY A 201 1.31 -13.82 0.13
CA GLY A 201 1.49 -12.60 -0.66
C GLY A 201 0.15 -11.91 -0.91
N ILE A 202 0.05 -11.23 -2.05
CA ILE A 202 -1.20 -10.67 -2.56
C ILE A 202 -2.19 -11.80 -2.85
N ASP A 203 -3.46 -11.56 -2.50
CA ASP A 203 -4.57 -12.47 -2.80
C ASP A 203 -4.59 -12.87 -4.29
N PRO A 204 -4.47 -14.17 -4.61
CA PRO A 204 -4.42 -14.63 -6.00
C PRO A 204 -5.74 -14.42 -6.75
N ASP A 205 -6.86 -14.29 -6.03
CA ASP A 205 -8.15 -13.94 -6.63
C ASP A 205 -8.20 -12.45 -7.01
N ILE A 206 -7.28 -11.61 -6.54
CA ILE A 206 -7.11 -10.23 -6.99
C ILE A 206 -6.08 -10.15 -8.12
N MET A 207 -4.91 -10.75 -7.91
CA MET A 207 -3.91 -10.88 -8.97
C MET A 207 -2.94 -12.03 -8.71
N HIS A 208 -2.61 -12.77 -9.76
CA HIS A 208 -1.58 -13.80 -9.73
C HIS A 208 -0.92 -13.93 -11.10
N ILE A 209 0.23 -14.62 -11.14
CA ILE A 209 0.92 -14.92 -12.38
C ILE A 209 0.62 -16.36 -12.77
N THR A 210 0.12 -16.55 -13.99
CA THR A 210 -0.17 -17.88 -14.54
C THR A 210 1.13 -18.63 -14.81
N GLN A 211 1.05 -19.96 -14.95
CA GLN A 211 2.22 -20.78 -15.29
C GLN A 211 2.82 -20.41 -16.67
N ASN A 212 2.04 -19.77 -17.55
CA ASN A 212 2.49 -19.25 -18.85
C ASN A 212 3.20 -17.88 -18.74
N GLY A 213 3.29 -17.32 -17.53
CA GLY A 213 3.93 -16.06 -17.24
C GLY A 213 3.08 -14.83 -17.56
N GLU A 214 1.76 -14.97 -17.49
CA GLU A 214 0.81 -13.86 -17.68
C GLU A 214 0.34 -13.37 -16.32
N LEU A 215 0.27 -12.05 -16.14
CA LEU A 215 -0.40 -11.47 -14.98
C LEU A 215 -1.91 -11.49 -15.25
N GLU A 216 -2.65 -12.21 -14.42
CA GLU A 216 -4.10 -12.12 -14.36
C GLU A 216 -4.47 -11.11 -13.27
N LEU A 217 -5.28 -10.11 -13.62
CA LEU A 217 -5.69 -8.99 -12.77
C LEU A 217 -7.22 -8.90 -12.72
N ASP A 218 -7.78 -8.84 -11.52
CA ASP A 218 -9.20 -8.58 -11.34
C ASP A 218 -9.55 -7.13 -11.72
N THR A 219 -10.57 -6.95 -12.55
CA THR A 219 -10.96 -5.61 -12.99
C THR A 219 -11.51 -4.74 -11.86
N ARG A 220 -12.02 -5.33 -10.76
CA ARG A 220 -12.48 -4.57 -9.58
C ARG A 220 -11.36 -3.78 -8.93
N PHE A 221 -10.14 -4.34 -8.90
CA PHE A 221 -8.95 -3.63 -8.44
C PHE A 221 -8.71 -2.35 -9.25
N CYS A 222 -9.03 -2.38 -10.55
CA CYS A 222 -8.84 -1.23 -11.45
C CYS A 222 -9.86 -0.12 -11.19
N TYR A 223 -11.10 -0.49 -10.80
CA TYR A 223 -12.14 0.47 -10.43
C TYR A 223 -11.79 1.21 -9.14
N ASP A 224 -11.30 0.50 -8.11
CA ASP A 224 -10.87 1.10 -6.83
C ASP A 224 -9.81 2.21 -7.00
N VAL A 225 -8.96 2.10 -8.03
CA VAL A 225 -7.91 3.08 -8.35
C VAL A 225 -8.26 3.97 -9.54
N LYS A 226 -9.50 3.90 -10.04
CA LYS A 226 -10.03 4.68 -11.17
C LYS A 226 -9.12 4.68 -12.40
N SER A 227 -8.58 3.51 -12.73
CA SER A 227 -7.64 3.33 -13.84
C SER A 227 -8.12 2.23 -14.77
N THR A 228 -7.70 2.30 -16.04
CA THR A 228 -7.97 1.21 -16.98
C THR A 228 -7.15 -0.04 -16.62
N PRO A 229 -7.64 -1.25 -16.92
CA PRO A 229 -6.88 -2.47 -16.68
C PRO A 229 -5.49 -2.46 -17.33
N TYR A 230 -5.35 -1.85 -18.51
CA TYR A 230 -4.06 -1.70 -19.20
C TYR A 230 -3.07 -0.83 -18.41
N ASN A 231 -3.49 0.38 -17.98
CA ASN A 231 -2.62 1.29 -17.23
C ASN A 231 -2.23 0.71 -15.86
N THR A 232 -3.18 0.01 -15.22
CA THR A 232 -2.95 -0.69 -13.96
C THR A 232 -1.94 -1.83 -14.15
N PHE A 233 -2.12 -2.67 -15.17
CA PHE A 233 -1.17 -3.73 -15.54
C PHE A 233 0.24 -3.17 -15.78
N GLN A 234 0.39 -2.11 -16.58
CA GLN A 234 1.70 -1.50 -16.87
C GLN A 234 2.38 -1.00 -15.60
N THR A 235 1.60 -0.50 -14.64
CA THR A 235 2.14 -0.01 -13.37
C THR A 235 2.58 -1.15 -12.47
N ILE A 236 1.79 -2.20 -12.34
CA ILE A 236 2.17 -3.41 -11.60
C ILE A 236 3.44 -4.02 -12.22
N GLN A 237 3.51 -4.11 -13.55
CA GLN A 237 4.72 -4.58 -14.25
C GLN A 237 5.93 -3.69 -13.95
N SER A 238 5.76 -2.35 -13.90
CA SER A 238 6.84 -1.45 -13.52
C SER A 238 7.31 -1.66 -12.07
N PHE A 239 6.40 -2.01 -11.16
CA PHE A 239 6.75 -2.31 -9.78
C PHE A 239 7.51 -3.63 -9.64
N ILE A 240 7.14 -4.64 -10.42
CA ILE A 240 7.88 -5.91 -10.49
C ILE A 240 9.29 -5.67 -11.04
N ASN A 241 9.42 -4.92 -12.14
CA ASN A 241 10.71 -4.59 -12.75
C ASN A 241 11.61 -3.73 -11.84
N ALA A 242 11.02 -2.98 -10.91
CA ALA A 242 11.72 -2.15 -9.93
C ALA A 242 11.97 -2.88 -8.60
N ASP A 243 11.75 -4.20 -8.53
CA ASP A 243 11.91 -5.02 -7.32
C ASP A 243 11.06 -4.58 -6.13
N LEU A 244 9.98 -3.84 -6.34
CA LEU A 244 9.05 -3.43 -5.26
C LEU A 244 8.11 -4.58 -4.87
N PHE A 245 7.77 -5.43 -5.83
CA PHE A 245 7.00 -6.66 -5.62
C PHE A 245 7.66 -7.80 -6.36
N LYS A 246 7.80 -8.93 -5.70
CA LYS A 246 8.52 -10.10 -6.21
C LYS A 246 7.55 -11.25 -6.47
N PRO A 247 7.58 -11.86 -7.67
CA PRO A 247 6.89 -13.12 -7.93
C PRO A 247 7.47 -14.24 -7.05
N VAL A 248 6.61 -14.90 -6.27
CA VAL A 248 6.97 -16.02 -5.40
C VAL A 248 6.09 -17.21 -5.74
N ARG A 249 6.71 -18.37 -5.95
CA ARG A 249 5.99 -19.64 -6.10
C ARG A 249 5.53 -20.11 -4.73
N CYS A 250 4.22 -20.23 -4.54
CA CYS A 250 3.61 -20.62 -3.28
C CYS A 250 2.78 -21.90 -3.48
N ILE A 251 2.87 -22.79 -2.50
CA ILE A 251 2.12 -24.05 -2.46
C ILE A 251 0.87 -23.85 -1.63
N PHE A 252 -0.26 -24.18 -2.24
CA PHE A 252 -1.58 -24.15 -1.65
C PHE A 252 -2.12 -25.56 -1.50
N ARG A 253 -2.95 -25.76 -0.48
CA ARG A 253 -3.72 -26.99 -0.29
C ARG A 253 -5.18 -26.65 -0.22
N GLN A 254 -5.99 -27.40 -0.94
CA GLN A 254 -7.44 -27.30 -0.81
C GLN A 254 -7.90 -28.12 0.39
N LYS A 255 -8.59 -27.47 1.33
CA LYS A 255 -9.18 -28.09 2.51
C LYS A 255 -10.58 -27.50 2.73
N ASP A 256 -11.60 -28.35 2.78
CA ASP A 256 -12.98 -27.95 3.07
C ASP A 256 -13.52 -26.84 2.13
N GLY A 257 -13.09 -26.85 0.86
CA GLY A 257 -13.45 -25.84 -0.13
C GLY A 257 -12.58 -24.57 -0.13
N GLU A 258 -11.74 -24.38 0.90
CA GLU A 258 -10.86 -23.23 1.03
C GLU A 258 -9.44 -23.52 0.52
N LYS A 259 -8.79 -22.49 -0.03
CA LYS A 259 -7.38 -22.53 -0.44
C LYS A 259 -6.53 -22.03 0.73
N VAL A 260 -5.66 -22.89 1.26
CA VAL A 260 -4.79 -22.52 2.38
C VAL A 260 -3.34 -22.52 1.91
N PHE A 261 -2.65 -21.39 2.07
CA PHE A 261 -1.21 -21.31 1.90
C PHE A 261 -0.49 -22.24 2.89
N VAL A 262 0.41 -23.07 2.37
CA VAL A 262 1.15 -24.05 3.17
C VAL A 262 2.61 -23.65 3.33
N ARG A 263 3.26 -23.30 2.22
CA ARG A 263 4.70 -22.99 2.16
C ARG A 263 5.07 -22.36 0.83
N ASP A 264 6.23 -21.71 0.79
CA ASP A 264 6.87 -21.37 -0.48
C ASP A 264 7.41 -22.63 -1.18
N ALA A 265 7.33 -22.63 -2.51
CA ALA A 265 7.82 -23.75 -3.31
C ALA A 265 9.34 -23.86 -3.22
N ARG A 266 9.83 -25.09 -3.12
CA ARG A 266 11.27 -25.39 -3.05
C ARG A 266 11.67 -26.27 -4.22
N VAL A 267 12.85 -26.03 -4.75
CA VAL A 267 13.42 -26.85 -5.82
C VAL A 267 13.57 -28.29 -5.33
N GLY A 268 13.09 -29.26 -6.12
CA GLY A 268 13.23 -30.69 -5.83
C GLY A 268 12.24 -31.27 -4.82
N VAL A 269 11.27 -30.49 -4.33
CA VAL A 269 10.21 -31.01 -3.44
C VAL A 269 8.96 -31.32 -4.25
N SER A 270 8.51 -32.58 -4.22
CA SER A 270 7.27 -32.99 -4.86
C SER A 270 6.04 -32.46 -4.12
N LEU A 271 4.98 -32.17 -4.88
CA LEU A 271 3.69 -31.78 -4.32
C LEU A 271 3.03 -32.99 -3.66
N GLN A 272 2.43 -32.77 -2.50
CA GLN A 272 1.58 -33.77 -1.86
C GLN A 272 0.21 -33.84 -2.55
N LYS A 273 -0.57 -34.89 -2.27
CA LYS A 273 -1.93 -35.02 -2.76
C LYS A 273 -2.76 -33.78 -2.37
N ASN A 274 -3.46 -33.19 -3.34
CA ASN A 274 -4.26 -31.96 -3.22
C ASN A 274 -3.46 -30.66 -3.00
N GLU A 275 -2.15 -30.69 -3.24
CA GLU A 275 -1.35 -29.47 -3.32
C GLU A 275 -1.21 -28.99 -4.76
N TYR A 276 -1.18 -27.68 -4.95
CA TYR A 276 -0.93 -27.03 -6.23
C TYR A 276 -0.14 -25.74 -6.04
N GLU A 277 0.51 -25.29 -7.10
CA GLU A 277 1.37 -24.11 -7.09
C GLU A 277 0.66 -22.91 -7.73
N ILE A 278 0.72 -21.76 -7.06
CA ILE A 278 0.34 -20.46 -7.62
C ILE A 278 1.54 -19.51 -7.47
N ILE A 279 1.79 -18.71 -8.51
CA ILE A 279 2.79 -17.63 -8.45
C ILE A 279 2.07 -16.37 -7.97
N VAL A 280 2.33 -15.99 -6.72
CA VAL A 280 1.77 -14.78 -6.11
C VAL A 280 2.78 -13.63 -6.19
N LEU A 281 2.30 -12.40 -6.10
CA LEU A 281 3.15 -11.24 -5.89
C LEU A 281 3.31 -11.00 -4.39
N ARG A 282 4.55 -10.89 -3.90
CA ARG A 282 4.86 -10.54 -2.50
C ARG A 282 5.58 -9.19 -2.47
N PRO A 283 5.15 -8.22 -1.62
CA PRO A 283 5.89 -6.97 -1.47
C PRO A 283 7.31 -7.23 -1.00
N HIS A 284 8.29 -6.48 -1.52
CA HIS A 284 9.69 -6.65 -1.13
C HIS A 284 9.94 -6.30 0.34
N VAL A 285 9.20 -5.33 0.88
CA VAL A 285 9.26 -4.96 2.29
C VAL A 285 8.04 -5.53 3.01
N LEU A 286 8.26 -6.35 4.04
CA LEU A 286 7.25 -7.02 4.83
C LEU A 286 7.19 -6.48 6.26
N ILE A 287 6.03 -6.65 6.90
CA ILE A 287 5.85 -6.31 8.32
C ILE A 287 6.44 -7.45 9.16
N LYS A 288 7.51 -7.16 9.91
CA LYS A 288 8.28 -8.14 10.68
C LYS A 288 7.38 -9.03 11.56
N ARG A 289 6.45 -8.42 12.28
CA ARG A 289 5.52 -9.15 13.16
C ARG A 289 4.67 -10.19 12.41
N HIS A 290 4.17 -9.85 11.22
CA HIS A 290 3.36 -10.79 10.42
C HIS A 290 4.20 -11.97 9.93
N VAL A 291 5.46 -11.72 9.58
CA VAL A 291 6.42 -12.76 9.22
C VAL A 291 6.73 -13.66 10.43
N ASP A 292 7.03 -13.08 11.59
CA ASP A 292 7.36 -13.84 12.80
C ASP A 292 6.16 -14.72 13.24
N GLU A 293 4.93 -14.22 13.16
CA GLU A 293 3.70 -14.98 13.41
C GLU A 293 3.54 -16.14 12.42
N LEU A 294 3.83 -15.91 11.13
CA LEU A 294 3.73 -16.94 10.10
C LEU A 294 4.79 -18.03 10.26
N VAL A 295 6.03 -17.67 10.58
CA VAL A 295 7.12 -18.63 10.84
C VAL A 295 6.82 -19.48 12.07
N LYS A 296 6.19 -18.91 13.11
CA LYS A 296 5.71 -19.69 14.26
C LYS A 296 4.63 -20.69 13.86
N LEU A 297 3.73 -20.30 12.95
CA LEU A 297 2.62 -21.15 12.51
C LEU A 297 3.09 -22.29 11.58
N LEU A 298 3.97 -22.00 10.62
CA LEU A 298 4.36 -22.92 9.54
C LEU A 298 5.71 -23.60 9.75
N GLY A 299 6.50 -23.14 10.73
CA GLY A 299 7.86 -23.61 10.97
C GLY A 299 8.92 -22.85 10.17
N LYS A 300 10.18 -22.98 10.62
CA LYS A 300 11.33 -22.32 9.97
C LYS A 300 11.55 -22.86 8.55
N GLY A 301 11.86 -21.94 7.64
CA GLY A 301 12.12 -22.25 6.23
C GLY A 301 10.86 -22.43 5.38
N SER A 302 9.66 -22.45 5.96
CA SER A 302 8.40 -22.58 5.20
C SER A 302 8.08 -21.34 4.36
N VAL A 303 8.75 -20.22 4.64
CA VAL A 303 8.64 -18.96 3.90
C VAL A 303 10.05 -18.47 3.57
N ILE A 304 10.24 -18.04 2.32
CA ILE A 304 11.45 -17.40 1.83
C ILE A 304 11.44 -15.95 2.32
N LEU A 305 12.47 -15.59 3.08
CA LEU A 305 12.73 -14.23 3.56
C LEU A 305 13.91 -13.62 2.84
#